data_AF-A0A8J6MPR0-F1
#
_entry.id   AF-A0A8J6MPR0-F1
#
_cell.length_a   1.000
_cell.length_b   1.000
_cell.length_c   1.000
_cell.angle_alpha   90.00
_cell.angle_beta   90.00
_cell.angle_gamma   90.00
#
_symmetry.space_group_name_H-M   'P 1'
#
loop_
_entity.id
_entity.type
_entity.pdbx_description
1 polymer ?
#
loop_
_entity_poly.entity_id
_entity_poly.type
_entity_poly.pdbx_seq_one_letter_code
_entity_poly.pdbx_strand_id
1 'polypeptide(L)'
;MKKLILALLVLCGVMTVNTEKAHANGAVVVFLQVRSEEYFLTSAIRDKMFNNSSLFEVLESSANTLMVARIDLSIYRWVAYCAANNYDVALGFGQYGKIIFHYYPTLKAFIGFDSNNDTVVLLPQVAHSRSTEDGDDTLPVAN
;
A
#
# COMPACT_ATOMS: atom_id res chain seq x y z
N MET A 1 -13.20 48.44 -31.00
CA MET A 1 -11.98 47.61 -30.82
C MET A 1 -12.08 46.56 -29.70
N LYS A 2 -12.88 46.74 -28.64
CA LYS A 2 -12.99 45.77 -27.53
C LYS A 2 -13.67 44.43 -27.89
N LYS A 3 -14.51 44.40 -28.94
CA LYS A 3 -15.23 43.18 -29.37
C LYS A 3 -14.35 42.17 -30.14
N LEU A 4 -13.26 42.62 -30.77
CA LEU A 4 -12.33 41.75 -31.50
C LEU A 4 -11.43 40.94 -30.56
N ILE A 5 -11.06 41.53 -29.41
CA ILE A 5 -10.23 40.86 -28.40
C ILE A 5 -10.99 39.70 -27.75
N LEU A 6 -12.29 39.86 -27.54
CA LEU A 6 -13.13 38.79 -26.98
C LEU A 6 -13.28 37.61 -27.96
N ALA A 7 -13.44 37.89 -29.25
CA ALA A 7 -13.52 36.85 -30.28
C ALA A 7 -12.19 36.06 -30.40
N LEU A 8 -11.05 36.76 -30.27
CA LEU A 8 -9.73 36.12 -30.28
C LEU A 8 -9.51 35.22 -29.05
N LEU A 9 -9.95 35.67 -27.86
CA LEU A 9 -9.87 34.89 -26.62
C LEU A 9 -10.72 33.61 -26.67
N VAL A 10 -11.93 33.69 -27.25
CA VAL A 10 -12.80 32.51 -27.43
C VAL A 10 -12.19 31.54 -28.45
N LEU A 11 -11.56 32.04 -29.51
CA LEU A 11 -10.92 31.19 -30.53
C LEU A 11 -9.68 30.44 -29.98
N CYS A 12 -8.89 31.08 -29.12
CA CYS A 12 -7.77 30.42 -28.44
C CYS A 12 -8.25 29.37 -27.42
N GLY A 13 -9.40 29.58 -26.78
CA GLY A 13 -9.97 28.63 -25.82
C GLY A 13 -10.45 27.32 -26.46
N VAL A 14 -10.87 27.32 -27.72
CA VAL A 14 -11.32 26.11 -28.43
C VAL A 14 -10.13 25.24 -28.87
N MET A 15 -8.96 25.84 -29.13
CA MET A 15 -7.77 25.09 -29.54
C MET A 15 -6.99 24.47 -28.36
N THR A 16 -7.21 24.94 -27.13
CA THR A 16 -6.60 24.36 -25.93
C THR A 16 -7.41 23.21 -25.32
N VAL A 17 -8.62 22.90 -25.79
CA VAL A 17 -9.41 21.73 -25.31
C VAL A 17 -8.96 20.40 -25.92
N ASN A 18 -7.95 20.41 -26.79
CA ASN A 18 -7.18 19.20 -27.10
C ASN A 18 -6.05 18.99 -26.07
N THR A 19 -6.32 19.32 -24.80
CA THR A 19 -5.54 18.85 -23.66
C THR A 19 -5.38 17.34 -23.80
N GLU A 20 -4.13 16.94 -23.96
CA GLU A 20 -3.55 15.71 -23.44
C GLU A 20 -4.59 14.60 -23.27
N LYS A 21 -4.74 13.77 -24.31
CA LYS A 21 -5.23 12.42 -24.06
C LYS A 21 -4.32 11.85 -22.99
N ALA A 22 -4.80 11.82 -21.75
CA ALA A 22 -4.26 10.96 -20.73
C ALA A 22 -4.18 9.59 -21.39
N HIS A 23 -2.95 9.11 -21.63
CA HIS A 23 -2.74 7.72 -21.98
C HIS A 23 -3.15 6.93 -20.73
N ALA A 24 -4.45 6.68 -20.61
CA ALA A 24 -4.99 5.73 -19.66
C ALA A 24 -4.44 4.38 -20.12
N ASN A 25 -3.37 3.92 -19.47
CA ASN A 25 -2.67 2.68 -19.77
C ASN A 25 -3.50 1.43 -19.39
N GLY A 26 -4.84 1.53 -19.41
CA GLY A 26 -5.79 0.49 -19.01
C GLY A 26 -5.79 0.13 -17.52
N ALA A 27 -4.80 0.58 -16.73
CA ALA A 27 -4.71 0.27 -15.31
C ALA A 27 -5.81 0.98 -14.52
N VAL A 28 -6.80 0.20 -14.07
CA VAL A 28 -7.82 0.66 -13.13
C VAL A 28 -7.22 0.59 -11.74
N VAL A 29 -7.19 1.73 -11.04
CA VAL A 29 -6.68 1.84 -9.68
C VAL A 29 -7.85 2.05 -8.73
N VAL A 30 -8.02 1.15 -7.77
CA VAL A 30 -9.01 1.27 -6.68
C VAL A 30 -8.38 2.00 -5.51
N PHE A 31 -9.07 3.03 -5.01
CA PHE A 31 -8.61 3.83 -3.88
C PHE A 31 -9.28 3.33 -2.60
N LEU A 32 -8.50 2.81 -1.67
CA LEU A 32 -8.98 2.44 -0.34
C LEU A 32 -8.27 3.30 0.71
N GLN A 33 -9.06 3.88 1.60
CA GLN A 33 -8.53 4.63 2.74
C GLN A 33 -8.28 3.67 3.89
N VAL A 34 -7.08 3.74 4.47
CA VAL A 34 -6.68 2.95 5.64
C VAL A 34 -6.42 3.93 6.79
N ARG A 35 -7.00 3.67 7.96
CA ARG A 35 -6.80 4.50 9.15
C ARG A 35 -5.51 4.12 9.87
N SER A 36 -4.97 5.03 10.67
CA SER A 36 -3.71 4.84 11.41
C SER A 36 -3.67 3.59 12.28
N GLU A 37 -4.81 3.20 12.84
CA GLU A 37 -4.97 2.03 13.71
C GLU A 37 -5.13 0.72 12.92
N GLU A 38 -5.38 0.80 11.61
CA GLU A 38 -5.61 -0.36 10.74
C GLU A 38 -4.35 -0.79 9.99
N TYR A 39 -3.21 -0.13 10.22
CA TYR A 39 -1.94 -0.51 9.62
C TYR A 39 -0.74 -0.37 10.56
N PHE A 40 0.31 -1.11 10.22
CA PHE A 40 1.65 -0.99 10.79
C PHE A 40 2.66 -1.06 9.66
N LEU A 41 3.63 -0.14 9.64
CA LEU A 41 4.65 -0.06 8.59
C LEU A 41 6.04 -0.08 9.24
N THR A 42 6.89 -1.00 8.80
CA THR A 42 8.22 -1.20 9.39
C THR A 42 9.24 -1.66 8.34
N SER A 43 10.52 -1.62 8.68
CA SER A 43 11.56 -2.26 7.87
C SER A 43 11.38 -3.78 7.88
N ALA A 44 11.60 -4.42 6.73
CA ALA A 44 11.47 -5.86 6.57
C ALA A 44 12.30 -6.68 7.57
N ILE A 45 13.51 -6.22 7.90
CA ILE A 45 14.41 -6.89 8.86
C ILE A 45 13.79 -6.94 10.27
N ARG A 46 12.97 -5.95 10.62
CA ARG A 46 12.29 -5.89 11.93
C ARG A 46 11.03 -6.75 12.00
N ASP A 47 10.47 -7.13 10.86
CA ASP A 47 9.31 -8.00 10.79
C ASP A 47 9.77 -9.47 10.82
N LYS A 48 9.79 -10.08 12.01
CA LYS A 48 10.31 -11.45 12.20
C LYS A 48 9.64 -12.50 11.29
N MET A 49 8.33 -12.37 11.05
CA MET A 49 7.59 -13.32 10.23
C MET A 49 7.95 -13.19 8.74
N PHE A 50 8.11 -11.96 8.26
CA PHE A 50 8.50 -11.71 6.87
C PHE A 50 9.98 -11.96 6.62
N ASN A 51 10.85 -11.54 7.53
CA ASN A 51 12.31 -11.73 7.44
C ASN A 51 12.68 -13.22 7.28
N ASN A 52 11.96 -14.12 7.94
CA ASN A 52 12.17 -15.56 7.82
C ASN A 52 11.48 -16.21 6.59
N SER A 53 10.96 -15.42 5.65
CA SER A 53 10.24 -15.93 4.48
C SER A 53 11.13 -15.96 3.23
N SER A 54 10.86 -16.90 2.33
CA SER A 54 11.56 -16.96 1.04
C SER A 54 11.31 -15.71 0.18
N LEU A 55 10.18 -15.03 0.37
CA LEU A 55 9.89 -13.78 -0.31
C LEU A 55 10.86 -12.67 0.09
N PHE A 56 11.28 -12.63 1.35
CA PHE A 56 12.30 -11.70 1.82
C PHE A 56 13.64 -11.95 1.13
N GLU A 57 14.11 -13.20 1.07
CA GLU A 57 15.37 -13.56 0.41
C GLU A 57 15.39 -13.12 -1.07
N VAL A 58 14.27 -13.28 -1.77
CA VAL A 58 14.14 -12.85 -3.18
C VAL A 58 14.22 -11.33 -3.30
N LEU A 59 13.50 -10.60 -2.45
CA LEU A 59 13.35 -9.16 -2.57
C LEU A 59 14.53 -8.37 -2.01
N GLU A 60 15.18 -8.84 -0.93
CA GLU A 60 16.30 -8.16 -0.28
C GLU A 60 17.46 -7.92 -1.25
N SER A 61 17.72 -8.86 -2.16
CA SER A 61 18.79 -8.72 -3.16
C SER A 61 18.54 -7.63 -4.22
N SER A 62 17.29 -7.19 -4.37
CA SER A 62 16.84 -6.32 -5.48
C SER A 62 16.40 -4.92 -5.03
N ALA A 63 16.12 -4.75 -3.74
CA ALA A 63 15.60 -3.51 -3.19
C ALA A 63 16.71 -2.71 -2.48
N ASN A 64 16.74 -1.39 -2.68
CA ASN A 64 17.60 -0.50 -1.89
C ASN A 64 17.17 -0.49 -0.42
N THR A 65 15.86 -0.34 -0.20
CA THR A 65 15.20 -0.45 1.10
C THR A 65 13.96 -1.30 0.93
N LEU A 66 13.76 -2.26 1.84
CA LEU A 66 12.59 -3.12 1.86
C LEU A 66 11.77 -2.86 3.12
N MET A 67 10.51 -2.49 2.92
CA MET A 67 9.54 -2.23 3.97
C MET A 67 8.39 -3.22 3.91
N VAL A 68 7.73 -3.41 5.05
CA VAL A 68 6.54 -4.23 5.20
C VAL A 68 5.41 -3.36 5.72
N ALA A 69 4.32 -3.30 4.97
CA ALA A 69 3.06 -2.73 5.40
C ALA A 69 2.12 -3.88 5.81
N ARG A 70 1.82 -3.98 7.11
CA ARG A 70 0.80 -4.89 7.63
C ARG A 70 -0.52 -4.16 7.81
N ILE A 71 -1.57 -4.62 7.14
CA ILE A 71 -2.92 -4.02 7.22
C ILE A 71 -3.93 -4.99 7.83
N ASP A 72 -5.01 -4.47 8.39
CA ASP A 72 -6.11 -5.29 8.90
C ASP A 72 -6.58 -6.32 7.84
N LEU A 73 -6.95 -7.51 8.31
CA LEU A 73 -7.32 -8.63 7.45
C LEU A 73 -8.53 -8.32 6.56
N SER A 74 -9.48 -7.52 7.03
CA SER A 74 -10.66 -7.13 6.25
C SER A 74 -10.27 -6.28 5.04
N ILE A 75 -9.36 -5.32 5.23
CA ILE A 75 -8.83 -4.47 4.17
C ILE A 75 -8.00 -5.32 3.20
N TYR A 76 -7.14 -6.20 3.73
CA TYR A 76 -6.32 -7.09 2.89
C TYR A 76 -7.16 -7.97 1.96
N ARG A 77 -8.30 -8.48 2.44
CA ARG A 77 -9.24 -9.25 1.61
C ARG A 77 -9.86 -8.42 0.49
N TRP A 78 -10.17 -7.15 0.75
CA TRP A 78 -10.61 -6.22 -0.28
C TRP A 78 -9.54 -5.97 -1.33
N VAL A 79 -8.29 -5.77 -0.91
CA VAL A 79 -7.16 -5.64 -1.85
C VAL A 79 -7.04 -6.89 -2.73
N ALA A 80 -7.10 -8.08 -2.12
CA ALA A 80 -7.04 -9.34 -2.86
C ALA A 80 -8.19 -9.50 -3.85
N TYR A 81 -9.41 -9.10 -3.47
CA TYR A 81 -10.57 -9.09 -4.36
C TYR A 81 -10.35 -8.15 -5.56
N CYS A 82 -9.83 -6.95 -5.34
CA CYS A 82 -9.54 -6.00 -6.43
C CYS A 82 -8.48 -6.57 -7.38
N ALA A 83 -7.40 -7.15 -6.86
CA ALA A 83 -6.35 -7.73 -7.70
C ALA A 83 -6.82 -8.97 -8.49
N ALA A 84 -7.75 -9.77 -7.95
CA ALA A 84 -8.38 -10.85 -8.72
C ALA A 84 -9.16 -10.34 -9.95
N ASN A 85 -9.52 -9.05 -9.96
CA ASN A 85 -10.14 -8.35 -11.09
C ASN A 85 -9.12 -7.56 -11.93
N ASN A 86 -7.81 -7.80 -11.76
CA ASN A 86 -6.70 -7.09 -12.41
C ASN A 86 -6.66 -5.58 -12.12
N TYR A 87 -7.11 -5.18 -10.93
CA TYR A 87 -7.01 -3.80 -10.49
C TYR A 87 -5.82 -3.61 -9.55
N ASP A 88 -5.09 -2.51 -9.76
CA ASP A 88 -4.12 -2.04 -8.80
C ASP A 88 -4.86 -1.36 -7.65
N VAL A 89 -4.26 -1.39 -6.46
CA VAL A 89 -4.90 -0.83 -5.26
C VAL A 89 -4.02 0.20 -4.63
N ALA A 90 -4.55 1.41 -4.50
CA ALA A 90 -3.86 2.50 -3.85
C ALA A 90 -4.34 2.65 -2.40
N LEU A 91 -3.41 2.50 -1.46
CA LEU A 91 -3.64 2.65 -0.02
C LEU A 91 -2.92 3.90 0.51
N GLY A 92 -3.54 4.60 1.46
CA GLY A 92 -2.91 5.71 2.18
C GLY A 92 -2.34 5.28 3.52
N PHE A 93 -1.10 5.69 3.82
CA PHE A 93 -0.37 5.35 5.05
C PHE A 93 0.12 6.60 5.79
N GLY A 94 -0.80 7.49 6.17
CA GLY A 94 -0.48 8.69 6.95
C GLY A 94 0.71 9.47 6.37
N GLN A 95 1.80 9.56 7.14
CA GLN A 95 3.03 10.27 6.75
C GLN A 95 3.80 9.67 5.57
N TYR A 96 3.56 8.41 5.21
CA TYR A 96 4.21 7.74 4.07
C TYR A 96 3.46 8.00 2.75
N GLY A 97 2.36 8.76 2.80
CA GLY A 97 1.57 9.09 1.63
C GLY A 97 0.82 7.89 1.08
N LYS A 98 0.64 7.86 -0.24
CA LYS A 98 -0.19 6.89 -0.94
C LYS A 98 0.68 5.97 -1.76
N ILE A 99 0.50 4.66 -1.57
CA ILE A 99 1.26 3.62 -2.26
C ILE A 99 0.30 2.83 -3.14
N ILE A 100 0.67 2.64 -4.40
CA ILE A 100 -0.05 1.81 -5.35
C ILE A 100 0.56 0.42 -5.30
N PHE A 101 -0.23 -0.57 -4.91
CA PHE A 101 0.18 -1.97 -4.88
C PHE A 101 -0.29 -2.68 -6.14
N HIS A 102 0.65 -3.38 -6.75
CA HIS A 102 0.41 -4.34 -7.82
C HIS A 102 0.59 -5.76 -7.28
N TYR A 103 -0.24 -6.69 -7.73
CA TYR A 103 -0.08 -8.11 -7.40
C TYR A 103 0.84 -8.78 -8.41
N TYR A 104 1.96 -9.36 -7.92
CA TYR A 104 2.92 -10.09 -8.75
C TYR A 104 2.66 -11.60 -8.60
N PRO A 105 2.08 -12.29 -9.59
CA PRO A 105 1.68 -13.70 -9.45
C PRO A 105 2.86 -14.65 -9.23
N THR A 106 4.02 -14.34 -9.81
CA THR A 106 5.25 -15.13 -9.66
C THR A 106 5.76 -15.13 -8.22
N LEU A 107 5.64 -13.99 -7.54
CA LEU A 107 6.04 -13.80 -6.14
C LEU A 107 4.89 -14.09 -5.16
N LYS A 108 3.65 -14.19 -5.67
CA LYS A 108 2.40 -14.26 -4.90
C LYS A 108 2.29 -13.15 -3.86
N ALA A 109 2.74 -11.94 -4.22
CA ALA A 109 2.90 -10.82 -3.30
C ALA A 109 2.32 -9.53 -3.87
N PHE A 110 1.85 -8.67 -2.98
CA PHE A 110 1.48 -7.29 -3.30
C PHE A 110 2.68 -6.39 -3.03
N ILE A 111 3.16 -5.71 -4.07
CA ILE A 111 4.35 -4.87 -4.01
C ILE A 111 4.01 -3.50 -4.57
N GLY A 112 4.44 -2.47 -3.85
CA GLY A 112 4.34 -1.09 -4.27
C GLY A 112 5.63 -0.34 -3.94
N PHE A 113 5.68 0.92 -4.35
CA PHE A 113 6.79 1.82 -4.07
C PHE A 113 6.26 3.08 -3.39
N ASP A 114 6.96 3.53 -2.35
CA ASP A 114 6.61 4.78 -1.66
C ASP A 114 7.17 6.01 -2.42
N SER A 115 7.02 7.21 -1.82
CA SER A 115 7.54 8.45 -2.41
C SER A 115 9.07 8.51 -2.49
N ASN A 116 9.78 7.71 -1.70
CA ASN A 116 11.23 7.60 -1.72
C ASN A 116 11.74 6.50 -2.66
N ASN A 117 10.82 5.84 -3.39
CA ASN A 117 11.10 4.68 -4.22
C ASN A 117 11.59 3.46 -3.41
N ASP A 118 11.25 3.40 -2.12
CA ASP A 118 11.48 2.24 -1.28
C ASP A 118 10.45 1.15 -1.62
N THR A 119 10.88 -0.11 -1.64
CA THR A 119 9.99 -1.23 -1.96
C THR A 119 9.14 -1.56 -0.74
N VAL A 120 7.82 -1.59 -0.90
CA VAL A 120 6.88 -1.88 0.17
C VAL A 120 6.08 -3.13 -0.16
N VAL A 121 6.17 -4.14 0.70
CA VAL A 121 5.40 -5.38 0.61
C VAL A 121 4.17 -5.28 1.49
N LEU A 122 2.99 -5.51 0.91
CA LEU A 122 1.73 -5.49 1.64
C LEU A 122 1.37 -6.90 2.12
N LEU A 123 1.19 -7.03 3.43
CA LEU A 123 0.84 -8.28 4.11
C LEU A 123 -0.37 -8.05 5.04
N PRO A 124 -1.12 -9.11 5.38
CA PRO A 124 -2.12 -9.00 6.44
C PRO A 124 -1.44 -8.86 7.81
N GLN A 125 -2.12 -8.22 8.75
CA GLN A 125 -1.73 -8.26 10.15
C GLN A 125 -1.73 -9.70 10.65
N VAL A 126 -0.70 -10.05 11.41
CA VAL A 126 -0.63 -11.32 12.11
C VAL A 126 -1.40 -11.14 13.40
N ALA A 127 -2.41 -11.98 13.64
CA ALA A 127 -3.05 -12.04 14.95
C ALA A 127 -1.96 -12.25 15.99
N HIS A 128 -1.70 -11.24 16.82
CA HIS A 128 -0.87 -11.44 17.99
C HIS A 128 -1.68 -12.35 18.89
N SER A 129 -1.31 -13.63 18.94
CA SER A 129 -1.68 -14.48 20.05
C SER A 129 -1.20 -13.73 21.29
N ARG A 130 -2.12 -13.06 22.01
CA ARG A 130 -1.83 -12.59 23.36
C ARG A 130 -1.44 -13.84 24.12
N SER A 131 -0.16 -14.07 24.32
CA SER A 131 0.31 -14.92 25.39
C SER A 131 -0.16 -14.22 26.65
N THR A 132 -1.31 -14.67 27.17
CA THR A 132 -1.64 -14.50 28.57
C THR A 132 -0.47 -15.16 29.31
N GLU A 133 0.48 -14.35 29.78
CA GLU A 133 1.34 -14.75 30.90
C GLU A 133 0.40 -14.85 32.10
N ASP A 134 -0.30 -15.98 32.19
CA ASP A 134 -1.07 -16.37 33.35
C ASP A 134 -0.10 -16.72 34.47
N GLY A 135 -0.17 -15.92 35.53
CA GLY A 135 -0.14 -16.41 36.91
C GLY A 135 1.21 -16.84 37.45
N ASP A 136 1.93 -15.87 38.00
CA ASP A 136 2.48 -15.91 39.36
C ASP A 136 2.17 -17.20 40.15
N ASP A 137 3.12 -18.15 40.12
CA ASP A 137 3.20 -19.30 41.03
C ASP A 137 3.59 -18.79 42.44
N THR A 138 2.66 -18.14 43.14
CA THR A 138 2.76 -17.94 44.60
C THR A 138 1.97 -19.03 45.32
N LEU A 139 2.69 -20.10 45.70
CA LEU A 139 2.19 -21.15 46.57
C LEU A 139 1.76 -20.57 47.94
N PRO A 140 0.58 -20.94 48.49
CA PRO A 140 0.25 -20.60 49.86
C PRO A 140 1.11 -21.41 50.84
N VAL A 141 1.90 -20.73 51.64
CA VAL A 141 2.56 -21.29 52.83
C VAL A 141 1.46 -21.52 53.88
N ALA A 142 1.19 -22.79 54.19
CA ALA A 142 0.34 -23.18 55.30
C ALA A 142 1.07 -22.88 56.63
N ASN A 143 0.40 -22.15 57.52
CA ASN A 143 0.63 -22.13 58.97
C ASN A 143 -0.72 -22.09 59.68
#